data_AF-A0A4Y3VBH5-F1
#
_entry.id   AF-A0A4Y3VBH5-F1
#
_cell.length_a   1.000
_cell.length_b   1.000
_cell.length_c   1.000
_cell.angle_alpha   90.00
_cell.angle_beta   90.00
_cell.angle_gamma   90.00
#
_symmetry.space_group_name_H-M   'P 1'
#
loop_
_entity.id
_entity.type
_entity.pdbx_description
1 polymer ?
#
loop_
_entity_poly.entity_id
_entity_poly.type
_entity_poly.pdbx_seq_one_letter_code
_entity_poly.pdbx_strand_id
1 'polypeptide(L)'
;MWTVVTRLMLLEFILRRERTSAECVEHAGISQPRGSVHLPCLVDCGHVTARRDGRKLRYSVGDPRVADLVVLAPALAADNAAALDCCPPHPREAAVAMMRPHCPPPTLPYVRRDTRRAGAAPARHGSDT
;
A
#
# COMPACT_ATOMS: atom_id res chain seq x y z
N MET A 1 -5.43 -8.51 -6.25
CA MET A 1 -5.80 -7.08 -6.10
C MET A 1 -6.09 -6.68 -4.63
N TRP A 2 -5.73 -7.49 -3.62
CA TRP A 2 -6.07 -7.25 -2.19
C TRP A 2 -4.85 -6.91 -1.31
N THR A 3 -3.65 -6.77 -1.87
CA THR A 3 -2.40 -6.88 -1.09
C THR A 3 -1.95 -5.59 -0.41
N VAL A 4 -2.41 -4.41 -0.83
CA VAL A 4 -1.93 -3.12 -0.30
C VAL A 4 -2.67 -2.72 0.98
N VAL A 5 -4.00 -2.86 1.01
CA VAL A 5 -4.84 -2.51 2.17
C VAL A 5 -4.43 -3.33 3.40
N THR A 6 -4.30 -4.65 3.23
CA THR A 6 -3.90 -5.55 4.32
C THR A 6 -2.53 -5.19 4.90
N ARG A 7 -1.55 -4.84 4.05
CA ARG A 7 -0.20 -4.48 4.51
C ARG A 7 -0.21 -3.19 5.33
N LEU A 8 -1.01 -2.20 4.92
CA LEU A 8 -1.14 -0.94 5.66
C LEU A 8 -1.83 -1.17 7.02
N MET A 9 -2.90 -1.96 7.06
CA MET A 9 -3.57 -2.35 8.32
C MET A 9 -2.60 -3.04 9.28
N LEU A 10 -1.80 -3.98 8.78
CA LEU A 10 -0.81 -4.69 9.59
C LEU A 10 0.27 -3.72 10.12
N LEU A 11 0.74 -2.79 9.31
CA LEU A 11 1.71 -1.78 9.74
C LEU A 11 1.14 -0.89 10.86
N GLU A 12 -0.09 -0.39 10.71
CA GLU A 12 -0.76 0.42 11.72
C GLU A 12 -0.97 -0.34 13.05
N PHE A 13 -1.25 -1.64 12.96
CA PHE A 13 -1.43 -2.50 14.13
C PHE A 13 -0.13 -2.79 14.88
N ILE A 14 0.95 -3.05 14.12
CA ILE A 14 2.30 -3.32 14.64
C ILE A 14 2.93 -2.03 15.19
N LEU A 15 2.57 -0.86 14.65
CA LEU A 15 3.14 0.41 15.08
C LEU A 15 2.89 0.72 16.57
N ARG A 16 1.77 0.25 17.13
CA ARG A 16 1.38 0.53 18.52
C ARG A 16 2.18 -0.26 19.56
N ARG A 17 2.64 -1.46 19.22
CA ARG A 17 3.46 -2.35 20.08
C ARG A 17 3.94 -3.56 19.29
N GLU A 18 4.93 -4.28 19.83
CA GLU A 18 5.31 -5.59 19.28
C GLU A 18 4.10 -6.55 19.17
N ARG A 19 3.93 -7.19 18.00
CA ARG A 19 2.84 -8.14 17.73
C ARG A 19 3.36 -9.50 17.28
N THR A 20 2.62 -10.55 17.58
CA THR A 20 2.87 -11.89 17.05
C THR A 20 2.16 -12.09 15.70
N SER A 21 2.62 -13.07 14.92
CA SER A 21 1.95 -13.43 13.66
C SER A 21 0.48 -13.81 13.85
N ALA A 22 0.15 -14.46 14.97
CA ALA A 22 -1.24 -14.82 15.31
C ALA A 22 -2.12 -13.58 15.51
N GLU A 23 -1.66 -12.61 16.32
CA GLU A 23 -2.39 -11.35 16.54
C GLU A 23 -2.57 -10.58 15.22
N CYS A 24 -1.56 -10.58 14.35
CA CYS A 24 -1.62 -9.93 13.04
C CYS A 24 -2.67 -10.56 12.10
N VAL A 25 -2.71 -11.89 12.04
CA VAL A 25 -3.68 -12.63 11.22
C VAL A 25 -5.10 -12.41 11.72
N GLU A 26 -5.28 -12.47 13.04
CA GLU A 26 -6.56 -12.19 13.71
C GLU A 26 -7.03 -10.76 13.43
N HIS A 27 -6.16 -9.76 13.63
CA HIS A 27 -6.50 -8.35 13.42
C HIS A 27 -6.86 -8.03 11.97
N ALA A 28 -6.13 -8.58 11.01
CA ALA A 28 -6.37 -8.32 9.59
C ALA A 28 -7.56 -9.12 9.01
N GLY A 29 -8.17 -10.03 9.79
CA GLY A 29 -9.28 -10.88 9.32
C GLY A 29 -8.90 -11.75 8.12
N ILE A 30 -7.61 -12.05 7.95
CA ILE A 30 -7.08 -12.83 6.83
C ILE A 30 -6.86 -14.27 7.25
N SER A 31 -6.93 -15.20 6.30
CA SER A 31 -6.54 -16.58 6.56
C SER A 31 -5.04 -16.67 6.86
N GLN A 32 -4.63 -17.61 7.71
CA GLN A 32 -3.22 -17.86 8.03
C GLN A 32 -2.31 -18.01 6.78
N PRO A 33 -2.72 -18.68 5.68
CA PRO A 33 -1.92 -18.74 4.45
C PRO A 33 -1.75 -17.40 3.72
N ARG A 34 -2.64 -16.43 3.96
CA ARG A 34 -2.51 -15.06 3.42
C ARG A 34 -1.64 -14.20 4.34
N GLY A 35 -1.73 -14.40 5.65
CA GLY A 35 -0.84 -13.76 6.62
C GLY A 35 0.63 -14.13 6.45
N SER A 36 0.92 -15.38 6.08
CA SER A 36 2.29 -15.85 5.83
C SER A 36 2.94 -15.23 4.58
N VAL A 37 2.19 -14.58 3.69
CA VAL A 37 2.75 -13.84 2.54
C VAL A 37 3.04 -12.38 2.90
N HIS A 38 2.23 -11.76 3.76
CA HIS A 38 2.34 -10.34 4.05
C HIS A 38 3.45 -10.00 5.05
N LEU A 39 3.57 -10.76 6.14
CA LEU A 39 4.56 -10.47 7.18
C LEU A 39 6.01 -10.65 6.70
N PRO A 40 6.38 -11.73 5.99
CA PRO A 40 7.71 -11.84 5.40
C PRO A 40 7.99 -10.74 4.40
N CYS A 41 7.04 -10.40 3.51
CA CYS A 41 7.21 -9.30 2.56
C CYS A 41 7.45 -7.95 3.27
N LEU A 42 6.78 -7.67 4.39
CA LEU A 42 7.03 -6.46 5.17
C LEU A 42 8.42 -6.47 5.82
N VAL A 43 8.93 -7.64 6.22
CA VAL A 43 10.28 -7.81 6.75
C VAL A 43 11.32 -7.62 5.64
N ASP A 44 11.14 -8.29 4.49
CA ASP A 44 12.05 -8.22 3.34
C ASP A 44 12.13 -6.80 2.76
N CYS A 45 11.01 -6.06 2.78
CA CYS A 45 10.98 -4.65 2.39
C CYS A 45 11.51 -3.69 3.47
N GLY A 46 11.86 -4.17 4.66
CA GLY A 46 12.42 -3.37 5.75
C GLY A 46 11.41 -2.47 6.48
N HIS A 47 10.11 -2.65 6.28
CA HIS A 47 9.10 -1.86 6.99
C HIS A 47 8.90 -2.32 8.43
N VAL A 48 9.06 -3.63 8.67
CA VAL A 48 9.01 -4.22 10.00
C VAL A 48 10.26 -5.06 10.24
N THR A 49 10.64 -5.22 11.51
CA THR A 49 11.65 -6.19 11.93
C THR A 49 10.96 -7.35 12.62
N ALA A 50 11.58 -8.52 12.58
CA ALA A 50 11.11 -9.72 13.26
C ALA A 50 12.17 -10.18 14.27
N ARG A 51 11.77 -10.31 15.53
CA ARG A 51 12.58 -10.82 16.62
C ARG A 51 11.98 -12.13 17.15
N ARG A 52 12.83 -13.12 17.41
CA ARG A 52 12.39 -14.38 18.03
C ARG A 52 12.25 -14.19 19.54
N ASP A 53 11.08 -14.51 20.07
CA ASP A 53 10.76 -14.53 21.50
C ASP A 53 10.28 -15.93 21.89
N GLY A 54 11.23 -16.76 22.33
CA GLY A 54 11.02 -18.18 22.58
C GLY A 54 10.56 -18.95 21.34
N ARG A 55 9.32 -19.45 21.37
CA ARG A 55 8.70 -20.18 20.24
C ARG A 55 7.96 -19.28 19.25
N LYS A 56 7.77 -17.99 19.56
CA LYS A 56 6.99 -17.07 18.75
C LYS A 56 7.89 -16.03 18.08
N LEU A 57 7.50 -15.55 16.90
CA LEU A 57 8.07 -14.35 16.30
C LEU A 57 7.25 -13.14 16.73
N ARG A 58 7.95 -12.06 17.07
CA ARG A 58 7.39 -10.75 17.33
C ARG A 58 7.85 -9.76 16.27
N TYR A 59 6.93 -8.93 15.82
CA TYR A 59 7.13 -7.93 14.78
C TYR A 59 7.03 -6.54 15.40
N SER A 60 7.92 -5.64 14.99
CA SER A 60 7.93 -4.22 15.32
C SER A 60 8.22 -3.40 14.07
N VAL A 61 7.81 -2.13 14.04
CA VAL A 61 8.18 -1.23 12.93
C VAL A 61 9.68 -0.97 12.98
N GLY A 62 10.35 -1.16 11.84
CA GLY A 62 11.81 -1.08 11.74
C GLY A 62 12.37 0.31 11.51
N ASP A 63 11.58 1.18 10.88
CA ASP A 63 11.99 2.54 10.52
C ASP A 63 10.94 3.55 11.03
N PRO A 64 11.33 4.52 11.88
CA PRO A 64 10.40 5.53 12.39
C PRO A 64 9.75 6.37 11.27
N ARG A 65 10.38 6.52 10.10
CA ARG A 65 9.77 7.21 8.95
C ARG A 65 8.53 6.48 8.42
N VAL A 66 8.48 5.16 8.57
CA VAL A 66 7.28 4.36 8.24
C VAL A 66 6.16 4.69 9.21
N ALA A 67 6.47 4.89 10.49
CA ALA A 67 5.49 5.35 11.48
C ALA A 67 4.91 6.70 11.09
N ASP A 68 5.78 7.66 10.78
CA ASP A 68 5.39 9.01 10.40
C ASP A 68 4.48 9.00 9.17
N LEU A 69 4.80 8.21 8.15
CA LEU A 69 3.98 8.08 6.95
C LEU A 69 2.61 7.46 7.24
N VAL A 70 2.56 6.41 8.06
CA VAL A 70 1.31 5.72 8.42
C VAL A 70 0.40 6.64 9.25
N VAL A 71 0.97 7.49 10.10
CA VAL A 71 0.21 8.46 10.92
C VAL A 71 -0.21 9.67 10.09
N LEU A 72 0.63 10.14 9.17
CA LEU A 72 0.36 11.32 8.34
C LEU A 72 -0.67 11.03 7.24
N ALA A 73 -0.70 9.82 6.69
CA ALA A 73 -1.57 9.47 5.57
C ALA A 73 -3.07 9.69 5.88
N PRO A 74 -3.63 9.28 7.03
CA PRO A 74 -5.01 9.60 7.40
C PRO A 74 -5.29 11.10 7.53
N ALA A 75 -4.36 11.88 8.09
CA ALA A 75 -4.52 13.33 8.21
C ALA A 75 -4.59 13.98 6.82
N LEU A 76 -3.67 13.62 5.93
CA LEU A 76 -3.67 14.11 4.56
C LEU A 76 -4.93 13.67 3.78
N ALA A 77 -5.44 12.46 4.04
CA ALA A 77 -6.69 11.99 3.45
C ALA A 77 -7.90 12.76 3.97
N ALA A 78 -7.94 13.09 5.26
CA ALA A 78 -9.00 13.89 5.87
C ALA A 78 -9.04 15.31 5.28
N ASP A 79 -7.87 15.95 5.13
CA ASP A 79 -7.75 17.29 4.52
C ASP A 79 -8.24 17.31 3.06
N ASN A 80 -8.16 16.17 2.36
CA ASN A 80 -8.57 16.02 0.97
C ASN A 80 -9.88 15.23 0.79
N ALA A 81 -10.65 14.98 1.85
CA ALA A 81 -11.79 14.06 1.82
C ALA A 81 -12.80 14.41 0.71
N ALA A 82 -13.15 15.69 0.57
CA ALA A 82 -14.08 16.15 -0.46
C ALA A 82 -13.57 15.88 -1.89
N ALA A 83 -12.26 16.05 -2.13
CA ALA A 83 -11.66 15.78 -3.43
C ALA A 83 -11.58 14.27 -3.73
N LEU A 84 -11.31 13.45 -2.70
CA LEU A 84 -11.26 11.99 -2.83
C LEU A 84 -12.67 11.39 -3.06
N ASP A 85 -13.70 11.90 -2.38
CA ASP A 85 -15.10 11.48 -2.55
C ASP A 85 -15.66 11.81 -3.94
N CYS A 86 -15.12 12.86 -4.54
CA CYS A 86 -15.39 13.35 -5.88
C CYS A 86 -14.66 12.59 -6.98
N CYS A 87 -13.58 11.89 -6.62
CA CYS A 87 -12.70 11.27 -7.59
C CYS A 87 -13.42 10.07 -8.22
N PRO A 88 -13.67 10.08 -9.54
CA PRO A 88 -14.24 8.91 -10.18
C PRO A 88 -13.24 7.75 -10.03
N PRO A 89 -13.72 6.52 -9.78
CA PRO A 89 -12.84 5.37 -9.76
C PRO A 89 -12.12 5.26 -11.11
N HIS A 90 -10.90 4.71 -11.10
CA HIS A 90 -10.12 4.54 -12.32
C HIS A 90 -11.01 3.92 -13.41
N PRO A 91 -10.93 4.33 -14.69
CA PRO A 91 -11.86 3.94 -15.77
C PRO A 91 -12.08 2.43 -16.00
N ARG A 92 -11.30 1.57 -15.34
CA ARG A 92 -11.47 0.11 -15.30
C ARG A 92 -12.63 -0.34 -14.38
N GLU A 93 -13.16 0.55 -13.55
CA GLU A 93 -14.18 0.30 -12.52
C GLU A 93 -15.36 1.30 -12.61
N ALA A 94 -15.40 2.14 -13.66
CA ALA A 94 -16.26 3.32 -13.75
C ALA A 94 -17.74 3.11 -14.07
N ALA A 95 -18.24 1.87 -14.20
CA ALA A 95 -19.62 1.62 -14.60
C ALA A 95 -20.68 2.00 -13.52
N VAL A 96 -20.28 2.39 -12.30
CA VAL A 96 -21.22 2.54 -11.17
C VAL A 96 -21.31 3.97 -10.60
N ALA A 97 -20.47 4.91 -11.04
CA ALA A 97 -20.28 6.19 -10.33
C ALA A 97 -20.97 7.44 -10.97
N MET A 98 -22.02 7.27 -11.78
CA MET A 98 -22.78 8.41 -12.32
C MET A 98 -24.05 8.69 -11.50
N MET A 99 -23.91 9.21 -10.27
CA MET A 99 -24.96 9.99 -9.58
C MET A 99 -24.46 10.61 -8.25
N ARG A 100 -23.61 11.66 -8.24
CA ARG A 100 -23.41 12.47 -7.01
C ARG A 100 -23.39 13.97 -7.33
N PRO A 101 -24.40 14.75 -6.89
CA PRO A 101 -24.68 16.09 -7.40
C PRO A 101 -23.86 17.24 -6.79
N HIS A 102 -22.78 17.00 -6.02
CA HIS A 102 -22.10 18.05 -5.23
C HIS A 102 -20.60 18.18 -5.51
N CYS A 103 -20.11 17.63 -6.61
CA CYS A 103 -18.69 17.73 -6.90
C CYS A 103 -18.32 19.06 -7.58
N PRO A 104 -17.44 19.90 -7.01
CA PRO A 104 -16.83 21.01 -7.74
C PRO A 104 -15.90 20.46 -8.85
N PRO A 105 -15.76 21.17 -9.98
CA PRO A 105 -14.93 20.70 -11.08
C PRO A 105 -13.46 20.53 -10.65
N PRO A 106 -12.76 19.47 -11.09
CA PRO A 106 -11.34 19.29 -10.76
C PRO A 106 -10.53 20.50 -11.25
N THR A 107 -9.76 21.12 -10.35
CA THR A 107 -8.91 22.28 -10.66
C THR A 107 -7.61 21.91 -11.36
N LEU A 108 -7.26 20.63 -11.41
CA LEU A 108 -6.07 20.14 -12.09
C LEU A 108 -6.43 19.60 -13.48
N PRO A 109 -5.70 19.99 -14.54
CA PRO A 109 -5.81 19.29 -15.81
C PRO A 109 -5.39 17.84 -15.56
N TYR A 110 -6.31 16.91 -15.75
CA TYR A 110 -6.01 15.48 -15.71
C TYR A 110 -4.93 15.18 -16.77
N VAL A 111 -3.68 15.11 -16.35
CA VAL A 111 -2.57 14.75 -17.24
C VAL A 111 -2.59 13.22 -17.38
N ARG A 112 -3.09 12.71 -18.51
CA ARG A 112 -2.92 11.30 -18.87
C ARG A 112 -1.43 10.95 -18.81
N ARG A 113 -1.03 10.04 -17.91
CA ARG A 113 0.26 9.35 -18.07
C ARG A 113 0.16 8.47 -19.30
N ASP A 114 0.80 8.90 -20.38
CA ASP A 114 0.93 8.13 -21.60
C ASP A 114 1.89 6.95 -21.34
N THR A 115 1.34 5.78 -21.02
CA THR A 115 2.14 4.57 -20.69
C THR A 115 2.79 3.93 -21.93
N ARG A 116 2.73 4.56 -23.11
CA ARG A 116 3.25 4.04 -24.38
C ARG A 116 4.71 4.37 -24.70
N ARG A 117 5.54 4.83 -23.74
CA ARG A 117 6.96 5.16 -24.03
C ARG A 117 8.00 4.57 -23.07
N ALA A 118 7.81 3.33 -22.62
CA ALA A 118 8.85 2.52 -22.00
C ALA A 118 8.97 1.17 -22.72
N GLY A 119 9.52 1.22 -23.94
CA GLY A 119 9.64 0.04 -24.79
C GLY A 119 10.59 0.28 -25.95
N ALA A 120 11.87 0.55 -25.67
CA ALA A 120 12.95 0.39 -26.62
C ALA A 120 14.19 -0.10 -25.86
N ALA A 121 14.45 -1.40 -25.95
CA ALA A 121 15.69 -2.01 -25.49
C ALA A 121 16.86 -1.53 -26.39
N PRO A 122 18.05 -1.24 -25.86
CA PRO A 122 19.21 -0.98 -26.70
C PRO A 122 19.69 -2.27 -27.38
N ALA A 123 19.88 -2.20 -28.70
CA ALA A 123 20.49 -3.24 -29.50
C ALA A 123 21.96 -3.43 -29.07
N ARG A 124 22.32 -4.67 -28.74
CA ARG A 124 23.71 -5.08 -28.47
C ARG A 124 24.47 -5.08 -29.79
N HIS A 125 25.44 -4.19 -29.97
CA HIS A 125 26.50 -4.36 -30.95
C HIS A 125 27.57 -5.26 -30.33
N GLY A 126 27.65 -6.50 -30.80
CA GLY A 126 28.82 -7.36 -30.64
C GLY A 126 29.43 -7.54 -32.03
N SER A 127 30.54 -6.86 -32.27
CA SER A 127 31.43 -7.10 -33.40
C SER A 127 32.74 -7.64 -32.81
N ASP A 128 32.90 -8.96 -32.90
CA ASP A 128 34.19 -9.65 -32.79
C ASP A 128 34.23 -10.65 -33.93
N THR A 129 34.90 -10.26 -35.02
CA THR A 129 35.86 -10.99 -35.88
C THR A 129 36.16 -10.16 -37.11
#